data_AF-A0A560I209-F1
#
_entry.id   AF-A0A560I209-F1
#
_cell.length_a   1.000
_cell.length_b   1.000
_cell.length_c   1.000
_cell.angle_alpha   90.00
_cell.angle_beta   90.00
_cell.angle_gamma   90.00
#
_symmetry.space_group_name_H-M   'P 1'
#
loop_
_entity.id
_entity.type
_entity.pdbx_description
1 polymer ?
#
loop_
_entity_poly.entity_id
_entity_poly.type
_entity_poly.pdbx_seq_one_letter_code
_entity_poly.pdbx_strand_id
1 'polypeptide(L)'
;MTEVSFQDRPPHTDRLNAYDEQHLATYLRLLMADEEGADWREVVQVIFGLNPAQEPARAKTVHDSHLARARWMTETGYRHLLEPRMQ
;
A
#
# COMPACT_ATOMS: atom_id res chain seq x y z
N MET A 1 5.34 -16.38 6.57
CA MET A 1 5.44 -14.93 6.33
C MET A 1 4.94 -14.25 7.59
N THR A 2 5.77 -13.42 8.23
CA THR A 2 5.33 -12.52 9.29
C THR A 2 4.26 -11.61 8.71
N GLU A 3 3.04 -11.68 9.25
CA GLU A 3 1.96 -10.78 8.85
C GLU A 3 2.33 -9.37 9.32
N VAL A 4 2.65 -8.50 8.35
CA VAL A 4 2.92 -7.09 8.63
C VAL A 4 1.58 -6.42 8.92
N SER A 5 1.44 -5.84 10.10
CA SER A 5 0.25 -5.05 10.42
C SER A 5 0.21 -3.78 9.57
N PHE A 6 -0.97 -3.47 9.03
CA PHE A 6 -1.22 -2.28 8.22
C PHE A 6 -2.25 -1.37 8.92
N GLN A 7 -2.18 -0.07 8.61
CA GLN A 7 -3.20 0.91 9.00
C GLN A 7 -4.24 1.02 7.90
N ASP A 8 -5.47 1.47 8.21
CA ASP A 8 -6.48 1.65 7.16
C ASP A 8 -6.09 2.66 6.07
N ARG A 9 -5.19 3.59 6.43
CA ARG A 9 -4.55 4.53 5.52
C ARG A 9 -3.06 4.62 5.85
N PRO A 10 -2.16 4.55 4.86
CA PRO A 10 -0.76 4.87 5.09
C PRO A 10 -0.60 6.28 5.67
N PRO A 11 0.40 6.52 6.52
CA PRO A 11 0.71 7.87 6.99
C PRO A 11 0.96 8.81 5.80
N HIS A 12 0.23 9.91 5.76
CA HIS A 12 0.39 10.94 4.74
C HIS A 12 1.58 11.85 5.10
N THR A 13 2.78 11.44 4.70
CA THR A 13 4.01 12.22 4.86
C THR A 13 4.60 12.59 3.50
N ASP A 14 5.22 13.77 3.43
CA ASP A 14 5.88 14.27 2.21
C ASP A 14 7.16 13.52 1.86
N ARG A 15 7.62 12.64 2.75
CA ARG A 15 8.77 11.76 2.58
C ARG A 15 8.39 10.31 2.85
N LEU A 16 9.21 9.41 2.33
CA LEU A 16 9.19 8.01 2.70
C LEU A 16 9.47 7.87 4.20
N ASN A 17 8.74 6.99 4.86
CA ASN A 17 8.89 6.72 6.28
C ASN A 17 9.00 5.19 6.52
N ALA A 18 9.24 4.80 7.77
CA ALA A 18 9.41 3.39 8.14
C ALA A 18 8.17 2.51 7.81
N TYR A 19 6.96 3.07 7.83
CA TYR A 19 5.76 2.36 7.41
C TYR A 19 5.84 2.02 5.93
N ASP A 20 6.20 2.99 5.08
CA ASP A 20 6.36 2.76 3.65
C ASP A 20 7.43 1.71 3.34
N GLU A 21 8.58 1.75 4.02
CA GLU A 21 9.65 0.75 3.88
C GLU A 21 9.17 -0.66 4.21
N GLN A 22 8.44 -0.81 5.32
CA GLN A 22 7.89 -2.08 5.76
C GLN A 22 6.83 -2.63 4.79
N HIS A 23 6.17 -1.76 4.02
CA HIS A 23 5.07 -2.10 3.12
C HIS A 23 5.44 -2.07 1.62
N LEU A 24 6.72 -1.94 1.25
CA LEU A 24 7.15 -1.91 -0.15
C LEU A 24 6.62 -3.10 -0.97
N ALA A 25 6.68 -4.32 -0.41
CA ALA A 25 6.16 -5.51 -1.07
C ALA A 25 4.64 -5.44 -1.32
N THR A 26 3.89 -4.89 -0.36
CA THR A 26 2.45 -4.66 -0.48
C THR A 26 2.14 -3.65 -1.58
N TYR A 27 2.89 -2.54 -1.64
CA TYR A 27 2.75 -1.54 -2.70
C TYR A 27 3.03 -2.10 -4.10
N LEU A 28 4.07 -2.93 -4.25
CA LEU A 28 4.36 -3.58 -5.54
C LEU A 28 3.24 -4.53 -5.98
N ARG A 29 2.66 -5.31 -5.05
CA ARG A 29 1.53 -6.20 -5.35
C ARG A 29 0.27 -5.43 -5.76
N LEU A 30 0.01 -4.28 -5.12
CA LEU A 30 -1.10 -3.41 -5.49
C LEU A 30 -0.94 -2.83 -6.89
N LEU A 31 0.26 -2.33 -7.22
CA LEU A 31 0.56 -1.77 -8.55
C LEU A 31 0.43 -2.83 -9.64
N MET A 32 0.91 -4.06 -9.40
CA MET A 32 0.75 -5.17 -10.34
C MET A 32 -0.72 -5.52 -10.57
N ALA A 33 -1.51 -5.64 -9.50
CA ALA A 33 -2.92 -5.96 -9.61
C ALA A 33 -3.72 -4.85 -10.33
N ASP A 34 -3.37 -3.59 -10.11
CA ASP A 34 -3.95 -2.44 -10.81
C ASP A 34 -3.61 -2.44 -12.31
N GLU A 35 -2.36 -2.73 -12.68
CA GLU A 35 -1.92 -2.88 -14.08
C GLU A 35 -2.63 -4.05 -14.78
N GLU A 36 -2.87 -5.16 -14.07
CA GLU A 36 -3.62 -6.32 -14.56
C GLU A 36 -5.14 -6.09 -14.62
N GLY A 37 -5.63 -4.95 -14.10
CA GLY A 37 -7.06 -4.63 -14.06
C GLY A 37 -7.87 -5.52 -13.12
N ALA A 38 -7.24 -6.05 -12.07
CA ALA A 38 -7.89 -6.93 -11.09
C ALA A 38 -9.02 -6.22 -10.31
N ASP A 39 -10.04 -6.96 -9.87
CA ASP A 39 -11.08 -6.40 -9.01
C ASP A 39 -10.48 -6.07 -7.63
N TRP A 40 -10.57 -4.80 -7.24
CA TRP A 40 -10.10 -4.30 -5.95
C TRP A 40 -10.60 -5.10 -4.75
N ARG A 41 -11.78 -5.75 -4.86
CA ARG A 41 -12.36 -6.61 -3.83
C ARG A 41 -11.55 -7.88 -3.61
N GLU A 42 -11.10 -8.51 -4.68
CA GLU A 42 -10.23 -9.68 -4.61
C GLU A 42 -8.85 -9.27 -4.10
N VAL A 43 -8.32 -8.16 -4.62
CA VAL A 43 -7.04 -7.59 -4.21
C VAL A 43 -7.00 -7.34 -2.70
N VAL A 44 -8.00 -6.66 -2.14
CA VAL A 44 -8.00 -6.34 -0.69
C VAL A 44 -8.18 -7.59 0.17
N GLN A 45 -8.93 -8.59 -0.30
CA GLN A 45 -9.09 -9.86 0.40
C GLN A 45 -7.78 -10.67 0.42
N VAL A 46 -7.06 -10.71 -0.70
CA VAL A 46 -5.81 -11.47 -0.85
C VAL A 46 -4.61 -10.77 -0.20
N ILE A 47 -4.52 -9.45 -0.32
CA ILE A 47 -3.36 -8.68 0.16
C ILE A 47 -3.51 -8.28 1.63
N PHE A 48 -4.71 -7.88 2.05
CA PHE A 48 -4.96 -7.32 3.38
C PHE A 48 -5.83 -8.21 4.28
N GLY A 49 -6.35 -9.33 3.76
CA GLY A 49 -7.22 -10.23 4.52
C GLY A 49 -8.59 -9.64 4.86
N LEU A 50 -8.98 -8.49 4.28
CA LEU A 50 -10.25 -7.84 4.57
C LEU A 50 -11.36 -8.42 3.71
N ASN A 51 -12.55 -8.62 4.29
CA ASN A 51 -13.70 -9.09 3.55
C ASN A 51 -14.56 -7.91 3.07
N PRO A 52 -14.52 -7.54 1.77
CA PRO A 52 -15.29 -6.41 1.25
C PRO A 52 -16.81 -6.60 1.30
N ALA A 53 -17.31 -7.83 1.49
CA ALA A 53 -18.75 -8.07 1.71
C ALA A 53 -19.19 -7.78 3.14
N GLN A 54 -18.28 -7.91 4.12
CA GLN A 54 -18.57 -7.65 5.54
C GLN A 54 -18.24 -6.21 5.94
N GLU A 55 -17.16 -5.65 5.40
CA GLU A 55 -16.66 -4.31 5.72
C GLU A 55 -16.32 -3.48 4.47
N PRO A 56 -17.29 -3.24 3.56
CA PRO A 56 -17.04 -2.66 2.24
C PRO A 56 -16.35 -1.29 2.28
N ALA A 57 -16.75 -0.42 3.20
CA ALA A 57 -16.21 0.93 3.30
C ALA A 57 -14.75 0.94 3.76
N ARG A 58 -14.41 0.10 4.74
CA ARG A 58 -13.04 -0.05 5.25
C ARG A 58 -12.15 -0.70 4.21
N ALA A 59 -12.60 -1.79 3.61
CA ALA A 59 -11.90 -2.48 2.53
C ALA A 59 -11.59 -1.55 1.34
N LYS A 60 -12.57 -0.73 0.91
CA LYS A 60 -12.35 0.24 -0.17
C LYS A 60 -11.35 1.33 0.23
N THR A 61 -11.44 1.83 1.47
CA THR A 61 -10.50 2.83 2.01
C THR A 61 -9.07 2.30 2.03
N VAL A 62 -8.87 1.07 2.51
CA VAL A 62 -7.58 0.40 2.55
C VAL A 62 -7.02 0.26 1.14
N HIS A 63 -7.80 -0.31 0.22
CA HIS A 63 -7.36 -0.47 -1.16
C HIS A 63 -6.93 0.86 -1.81
N ASP A 64 -7.83 1.85 -1.81
CA ASP A 64 -7.60 3.11 -2.53
C ASP A 64 -6.43 3.89 -1.95
N SER A 65 -6.34 3.98 -0.62
CA SER A 65 -5.30 4.75 0.05
C SER A 65 -3.91 4.14 -0.12
N HIS A 66 -3.78 2.82 -0.06
CA HIS A 66 -2.50 2.14 -0.27
C HIS A 66 -2.11 2.16 -1.74
N LEU A 67 -3.05 1.99 -2.68
CA LEU A 67 -2.75 2.12 -4.10
C LEU A 67 -2.32 3.55 -4.46
N ALA A 68 -3.00 4.56 -3.92
CA ALA A 68 -2.59 5.95 -4.09
C ALA A 68 -1.18 6.22 -3.54
N ARG A 69 -0.87 5.68 -2.34
CA ARG A 69 0.48 5.79 -1.78
C ARG A 69 1.52 5.03 -2.59
N ALA A 70 1.18 3.86 -3.13
CA ALA A 70 2.05 3.08 -4.00
C ALA A 70 2.35 3.82 -5.31
N ARG A 71 1.37 4.50 -5.92
CA ARG A 71 1.60 5.37 -7.09
C ARG A 71 2.48 6.57 -6.74
N TRP A 72 2.25 7.22 -5.61
CA TRP A 72 3.15 8.29 -5.14
C TRP A 72 4.59 7.78 -4.94
N MET A 73 4.75 6.55 -4.47
CA MET A 73 6.05 5.91 -4.31
C MET A 73 6.81 5.78 -5.64
N THR A 74 6.14 5.48 -6.75
CA THR A 74 6.80 5.37 -8.07
C THR A 74 7.15 6.73 -8.68
N GLU A 75 6.36 7.76 -8.41
CA GLU A 75 6.55 9.11 -8.97
C GLU A 75 7.53 9.98 -8.18
N THR A 76 7.46 9.87 -6.84
CA THR A 76 8.15 10.76 -5.90
C THR A 76 8.91 10.00 -4.82
N GLY A 77 8.24 9.07 -4.14
CA GLY A 77 8.78 8.46 -2.93
C GLY A 77 10.08 7.67 -3.11
N TYR A 78 10.28 7.03 -4.27
CA TYR A 78 11.48 6.23 -4.55
C TYR A 78 12.78 7.04 -4.44
N ARG A 79 12.74 8.35 -4.71
CA ARG A 79 13.95 9.20 -4.64
C ARG A 79 14.54 9.22 -3.23
N HIS A 80 13.70 9.13 -2.21
CA HIS A 80 14.14 9.10 -0.82
C HIS A 80 14.88 7.82 -0.44
N LEU A 81 14.65 6.70 -1.16
CA LEU A 81 15.43 5.47 -0.97
C LEU A 81 16.89 5.60 -1.44
N LEU A 82 17.17 6.62 -2.27
CA LEU A 82 18.50 6.92 -2.79
C LEU A 82 19.25 7.91 -1.89
N GLU A 83 18.55 8.56 -0.95
CA GLU A 83 19.17 9.47 0.00
C GLU A 83 19.95 8.67 1.06
N PRO A 84 21.12 9.15 1.51
CA PRO A 84 21.83 8.52 2.62
C PRO A 84 20.93 8.45 3.84
N ARG A 85 20.81 7.26 4.43
CA ARG A 85 20.04 7.07 5.66
C ARG A 85 20.70 7.93 6.75
N MET A 86 20.07 9.05 7.10
CA MET A 86 20.53 9.87 8.21
C MET A 86 20.37 9.02 9.48
N GLN A 87 21.51 8.57 10.03
CA GLN A 87 21.58 7.79 11.27
C GLN A 87 21.26 8.67 12.47
#